data_AF-A0A8T8TS64-F1
#
_entry.id   AF-A0A8T8TS64-F1
#
_cell.length_a   1.000
_cell.length_b   1.000
_cell.length_c   1.000
_cell.angle_alpha   90.00
_cell.angle_beta   90.00
_cell.angle_gamma   90.00
#
_symmetry.space_group_name_H-M   'P 1'
#
loop_
_entity.id
_entity.type
_entity.pdbx_description
1 polymer ?
#
loop_
_entity_poly.entity_id
_entity_poly.type
_entity_poly.pdbx_seq_one_letter_code
_entity_poly.pdbx_strand_id
1 'polypeptide(L)'
;MTGQEPEQEQERSLATTAIENGQSDLTRTQTQHSPSPSSQPTLLKNWNQQDQPPTPVSRWRLRLEAALWRVLMEVGMVLHRVAPPVPPYPTTRLRIPSTISSQKGHIGLYIYSPPTPPSDQRFPCIVNFHGGGFTIGKATDDARWAAAVVEQVPAIVVSVDYRLAPAHPFPTAVQDGVDALLYIHAHADELGIDVGRIALSGFSAGGNLVFTVPLLLNALQRAQAAADLGRAQTPASQNEGKTLQHRPVREDQAPIAVPDHLDPAHAAATLPPIPPTLRPHALIASYPSLDFSQPRAERRATNTRQDLEMPSFLHTLFDASYLFPLPLLDVFSPFLSPARASDEQLVQALPRDVAIYAAEWDGLSKEAMAFAGRLGGVGKRVQARVLEGTTHGWDRGVNPLRLHRLLEGGYRDGSAFLREVFRMGLPEHLRTMESREGEGEGAEAVSSRRTVEDVPVTDQESAGTTAERN
;
A
#
# COMPACT_ATOMS: atom_id res chain seq x y z
N MET A 1 8.84 24.10 64.23
CA MET A 1 8.17 24.10 62.91
C MET A 1 9.22 23.79 61.87
N THR A 2 9.35 22.52 61.55
CA THR A 2 10.26 21.81 60.62
C THR A 2 9.47 20.53 60.33
N GLY A 3 9.06 20.11 59.13
CA GLY A 3 9.73 20.07 57.83
C GLY A 3 10.14 18.61 57.59
N GLN A 4 9.45 17.88 56.69
CA GLN A 4 9.95 16.73 55.89
C GLN A 4 8.81 16.00 55.12
N GLU A 5 8.84 16.07 53.79
CA GLU A 5 8.50 14.98 52.85
C GLU A 5 9.54 13.84 53.01
N PRO A 6 9.26 12.53 52.76
CA PRO A 6 8.91 12.00 51.43
C PRO A 6 8.08 10.68 51.38
N GLU A 7 7.02 10.61 50.56
CA GLU A 7 6.39 9.31 50.20
C GLU A 7 6.19 9.12 48.67
N GLN A 8 6.38 10.15 47.85
CA GLN A 8 6.12 10.06 46.40
C GLN A 8 7.29 9.51 45.55
N GLU A 9 8.49 9.32 46.13
CA GLU A 9 9.67 8.89 45.38
C GLU A 9 9.85 7.35 45.36
N GLN A 10 9.19 6.62 46.26
CA GLN A 10 9.35 5.18 46.39
C GLN A 10 8.39 4.39 45.49
N GLU A 11 7.20 4.92 45.20
CA GLU A 11 6.25 4.29 44.26
C GLU A 11 6.65 4.45 42.79
N ARG A 12 7.35 5.53 42.43
CA ARG A 12 7.91 5.69 41.07
C ARG A 12 9.07 4.72 40.78
N SER A 13 9.82 4.30 41.80
CA SER A 13 10.95 3.36 41.65
C SER A 13 10.48 1.92 41.37
N LEU A 14 9.41 1.48 42.04
CA LEU A 14 8.85 0.13 41.85
C LEU A 14 8.08 -0.02 40.53
N ALA A 15 7.40 1.04 40.07
CA ALA A 15 6.73 1.05 38.76
C ALA A 15 7.72 1.02 37.58
N THR A 16 8.88 1.68 37.72
CA THR A 16 9.93 1.69 36.67
C THR A 16 10.62 0.33 36.54
N THR A 17 10.82 -0.39 37.65
CA THR A 17 11.47 -1.71 37.66
C THR A 17 10.58 -2.83 37.09
N ALA A 18 9.25 -2.71 37.19
CA ALA A 18 8.32 -3.68 36.61
C ALA A 18 8.16 -3.52 35.08
N ILE A 19 8.34 -2.30 34.56
CA ILE A 19 8.29 -2.02 33.11
C ILE A 19 9.59 -2.47 32.42
N GLU A 20 10.75 -2.33 33.06
CA GLU A 20 12.04 -2.82 32.52
C GLU A 20 12.15 -4.35 32.47
N ASN A 21 11.54 -5.06 33.43
CA ASN A 21 11.54 -6.54 33.44
C ASN A 21 10.52 -7.14 32.44
N GLY A 22 9.41 -6.44 32.14
CA GLY A 22 8.45 -6.87 31.12
C GLY A 22 8.90 -6.59 29.68
N GLN A 23 9.72 -5.55 29.46
CA GLN A 23 10.30 -5.24 28.15
C GLN A 23 11.55 -6.07 27.84
N SER A 24 12.30 -6.55 28.84
CA SER A 24 13.50 -7.35 28.60
C SER A 24 13.19 -8.80 28.16
N ASP A 25 12.04 -9.36 28.49
CA ASP A 25 11.65 -10.73 28.08
C ASP A 25 11.01 -10.81 26.67
N LEU A 26 10.46 -9.72 26.15
CA LEU A 26 9.91 -9.66 24.77
C LEU A 26 10.95 -9.26 23.71
N THR A 27 12.13 -8.81 24.15
CA THR A 27 13.21 -8.33 23.25
C THR A 27 14.39 -9.30 23.15
N ARG A 28 14.37 -10.44 23.86
CA ARG A 28 15.53 -11.35 23.96
C ARG A 28 15.55 -12.53 22.98
N THR A 29 14.54 -12.74 22.13
CA THR A 29 14.54 -13.90 21.21
C THR A 29 14.75 -13.59 19.74
N GLN A 30 15.12 -12.37 19.34
CA GLN A 30 15.48 -12.07 17.94
C GLN A 30 16.57 -10.99 17.79
N THR A 31 17.72 -11.17 18.44
CA THR A 31 18.96 -10.57 17.93
C THR A 31 20.15 -11.44 18.31
N GLN A 32 20.63 -12.22 17.34
CA GLN A 32 22.04 -12.49 17.04
C GLN A 32 22.13 -13.78 16.20
N HIS A 33 22.26 -13.63 14.88
CA HIS A 33 23.22 -14.40 14.08
C HIS A 33 23.38 -13.73 12.71
N SER A 34 24.55 -13.15 12.48
CA SER A 34 25.06 -12.81 11.16
C SER A 34 25.20 -14.10 10.33
N PRO A 35 24.74 -14.18 9.08
CA PRO A 35 24.94 -15.38 8.28
C PRO A 35 26.35 -15.38 7.69
N SER A 36 27.12 -16.42 8.02
CA SER A 36 28.28 -16.86 7.22
C SER A 36 27.80 -17.36 5.84
N PRO A 37 28.61 -17.21 4.77
CA PRO A 37 28.22 -17.57 3.42
C PRO A 37 28.36 -19.09 3.21
N SER A 38 27.39 -19.87 3.69
CA SER A 38 27.17 -21.28 3.29
C SER A 38 26.00 -21.88 4.08
N SER A 39 24.76 -21.56 3.70
CA SER A 39 23.58 -22.31 4.17
C SER A 39 22.30 -21.91 3.41
N GLN A 40 22.22 -22.31 2.15
CA GLN A 40 20.96 -22.90 1.66
C GLN A 40 21.17 -24.41 1.84
N PRO A 41 20.38 -25.16 2.66
CA PRO A 41 18.99 -25.48 2.29
C PRO A 41 18.09 -25.96 3.47
N THR A 42 17.01 -25.25 3.85
CA THR A 42 15.94 -25.86 4.69
C THR A 42 14.54 -25.29 4.49
N LEU A 43 14.37 -24.05 4.04
CA LEU A 43 13.03 -23.45 3.88
C LEU A 43 12.25 -23.94 2.65
N LEU A 44 12.92 -24.47 1.62
CA LEU A 44 12.27 -25.14 0.49
C LEU A 44 11.52 -26.43 0.87
N LYS A 45 11.74 -26.99 2.07
CA LYS A 45 11.04 -28.21 2.53
C LYS A 45 9.65 -27.94 3.12
N ASN A 46 9.39 -26.74 3.65
CA ASN A 46 8.13 -26.46 4.35
C ASN A 46 7.00 -25.98 3.43
N TRP A 47 7.29 -25.70 2.16
CA TRP A 47 6.26 -25.51 1.13
C TRP A 47 5.51 -26.80 0.76
N ASN A 48 5.86 -27.96 1.34
CA ASN A 48 5.46 -29.26 0.80
C ASN A 48 4.74 -30.21 1.78
N GLN A 49 4.27 -29.77 2.94
CA GLN A 49 3.61 -30.70 3.89
C GLN A 49 2.15 -30.44 4.25
N GLN A 50 1.50 -29.39 3.73
CA GLN A 50 0.03 -29.26 3.89
C GLN A 50 -0.76 -28.61 2.75
N ASP A 51 -0.11 -28.07 1.73
CA ASP A 51 -0.78 -27.55 0.54
C ASP A 51 -0.16 -28.21 -0.71
N GLN A 52 -0.90 -29.09 -1.38
CA GLN A 52 -0.54 -29.51 -2.74
C GLN A 52 -0.37 -28.25 -3.60
N PRO A 53 0.65 -28.17 -4.48
CA PRO A 53 0.69 -27.08 -5.45
C PRO A 53 -0.65 -27.10 -6.19
N PRO A 54 -1.39 -25.97 -6.27
CA PRO A 54 -2.66 -25.95 -6.97
C PRO A 54 -2.39 -26.48 -8.38
N THR A 55 -3.17 -27.50 -8.80
CA THR A 55 -3.08 -28.05 -10.15
C THR A 55 -2.96 -26.89 -11.14
N PRO A 56 -2.00 -26.90 -12.09
CA PRO A 56 -1.73 -25.74 -12.92
C PRO A 56 -3.03 -25.28 -13.61
N VAL A 57 -3.59 -24.18 -13.11
CA VAL A 57 -4.88 -23.68 -13.58
C VAL A 57 -4.64 -23.09 -14.96
N SER A 58 -5.39 -23.58 -15.94
CA SER A 58 -5.29 -23.07 -17.31
C SER A 58 -5.42 -21.54 -17.32
N ARG A 59 -4.42 -20.84 -17.90
CA ARG A 59 -4.46 -19.37 -18.04
C ARG A 59 -5.68 -18.90 -18.82
N TRP A 60 -6.16 -19.70 -19.77
CA TRP A 60 -7.41 -19.43 -20.49
C TRP A 60 -8.62 -19.49 -19.55
N ARG A 61 -8.67 -20.48 -18.67
CA ARG A 61 -9.74 -20.60 -17.66
C ARG A 61 -9.72 -19.41 -16.69
N LEU A 62 -8.55 -19.02 -16.19
CA LEU A 62 -8.42 -17.83 -15.35
C LEU A 62 -8.89 -16.56 -16.08
N ARG A 63 -8.58 -16.41 -17.37
CA ARG A 63 -9.07 -15.27 -18.17
C ARG A 63 -10.59 -15.25 -18.27
N LEU A 64 -11.22 -16.41 -18.46
CA LEU A 64 -12.67 -16.53 -18.49
C LEU A 64 -13.30 -16.24 -17.13
N GLU A 65 -12.77 -16.82 -16.05
CA GLU A 65 -13.24 -16.57 -14.68
C GLU A 65 -13.09 -15.09 -14.30
N ALA A 66 -11.93 -14.49 -14.55
CA ALA A 66 -11.72 -13.06 -14.32
C ALA A 66 -12.67 -12.18 -15.16
N ALA A 67 -12.91 -12.53 -16.43
CA ALA A 67 -13.87 -11.81 -17.27
C ALA A 67 -15.29 -11.88 -16.72
N LEU A 68 -15.74 -13.06 -16.29
CA LEU A 68 -17.03 -13.25 -15.64
C LEU A 68 -17.14 -12.40 -14.36
N TRP A 69 -16.12 -12.42 -13.50
CA TRP A 69 -16.09 -11.63 -12.27
C TRP A 69 -16.08 -10.13 -12.53
N ARG A 70 -15.38 -9.65 -13.58
CA ARG A 70 -15.45 -8.24 -13.98
C ARG A 70 -16.85 -7.84 -14.40
N VAL A 71 -17.58 -8.69 -15.14
CA VAL A 71 -18.97 -8.40 -15.52
C VAL A 71 -19.88 -8.38 -14.28
N LEU A 72 -19.77 -9.37 -13.40
CA LEU A 72 -20.54 -9.42 -12.14
C LEU A 72 -20.27 -8.20 -11.25
N MET A 73 -18.99 -7.82 -11.12
CA MET A 73 -18.58 -6.63 -10.37
C MET A 73 -19.16 -5.37 -11.01
N GLU A 74 -19.11 -5.23 -12.34
CA GLU A 74 -19.73 -4.08 -13.02
C GLU A 74 -21.23 -3.96 -12.75
N VAL A 75 -21.96 -5.08 -12.74
CA VAL A 75 -23.38 -5.09 -12.39
C VAL A 75 -23.58 -4.60 -10.95
N GLY A 76 -22.77 -5.09 -10.00
CA GLY A 76 -22.79 -4.60 -8.62
C GLY A 76 -22.44 -3.11 -8.51
N MET A 77 -21.48 -2.65 -9.31
CA MET A 77 -21.03 -1.25 -9.34
C MET A 77 -22.08 -0.30 -9.94
N VAL A 78 -23.07 -0.79 -10.70
CA VAL A 78 -24.22 0.05 -11.12
C VAL A 78 -24.98 0.58 -9.91
N LEU A 79 -25.21 -0.25 -8.88
CA LEU A 79 -25.85 0.21 -7.64
C LEU A 79 -24.97 1.24 -6.93
N HIS A 80 -23.65 1.05 -6.93
CA HIS A 80 -22.73 2.06 -6.40
C HIS A 80 -22.74 3.38 -7.16
N ARG A 81 -23.06 3.40 -8.46
CA ARG A 81 -23.11 4.66 -9.22
C ARG A 81 -24.34 5.50 -8.89
N VAL A 82 -25.37 4.92 -8.28
CA VAL A 82 -26.61 5.61 -7.92
C VAL A 82 -26.79 5.79 -6.40
N ALA A 83 -26.12 4.97 -5.59
CA ALA A 83 -26.20 5.05 -4.13
C ALA A 83 -25.45 6.29 -3.58
N PRO A 84 -26.11 7.13 -2.76
CA PRO A 84 -25.47 8.25 -2.09
C PRO A 84 -24.32 7.82 -1.13
N PRO A 85 -23.24 8.62 -1.01
CA PRO A 85 -22.92 9.76 -1.85
C PRO A 85 -22.60 9.30 -3.28
N VAL A 86 -23.17 9.97 -4.28
CA VAL A 86 -23.04 9.56 -5.69
C VAL A 86 -21.60 9.81 -6.13
N PRO A 87 -20.90 8.81 -6.68
CA PRO A 87 -19.54 9.00 -7.16
C PRO A 87 -19.50 9.98 -8.35
N PRO A 88 -18.54 10.91 -8.39
CA PRO A 88 -18.35 11.82 -9.52
C PRO A 88 -17.86 11.08 -10.76
N TYR A 89 -18.05 11.70 -11.91
CA TYR A 89 -17.37 11.30 -13.14
C TYR A 89 -16.00 11.97 -13.24
N PRO A 90 -15.01 11.33 -13.88
CA PRO A 90 -13.73 11.97 -14.18
C PRO A 90 -13.94 13.19 -15.09
N THR A 91 -13.26 14.28 -14.78
CA THR A 91 -13.22 15.50 -15.60
C THR A 91 -12.54 15.21 -16.94
N THR A 92 -11.44 14.46 -16.92
CA THR A 92 -10.64 14.14 -18.10
C THR A 92 -10.23 12.68 -18.08
N ARG A 93 -10.12 12.05 -19.26
CA ARG A 93 -9.55 10.72 -19.42
C ARG A 93 -8.40 10.79 -20.41
N LEU A 94 -7.23 10.32 -20.00
CA LEU A 94 -6.07 10.18 -20.86
C LEU A 94 -5.76 8.70 -21.07
N ARG A 95 -5.06 8.41 -22.16
CA ARG A 95 -4.58 7.06 -22.46
C ARG A 95 -3.10 7.17 -22.82
N ILE A 96 -2.25 6.58 -21.99
CA ILE A 96 -0.80 6.67 -22.10
C ILE A 96 -0.21 5.32 -22.52
N PRO A 97 0.92 5.28 -23.24
CA PRO A 97 1.59 4.02 -23.56
C PRO A 97 2.26 3.41 -22.31
N SER A 98 2.28 2.08 -22.21
CA SER A 98 3.15 1.41 -21.23
C SER A 98 4.58 1.35 -21.78
N THR A 99 5.55 1.91 -21.06
CA THR A 99 6.94 1.99 -21.54
C THR A 99 7.84 0.98 -20.85
N ILE A 100 7.62 0.72 -19.56
CA ILE A 100 8.49 -0.14 -18.74
C ILE A 100 8.23 -1.62 -19.01
N SER A 101 6.97 -2.02 -19.11
CA SER A 101 6.62 -3.43 -19.29
C SER A 101 7.09 -3.97 -20.64
N SER A 102 7.52 -5.23 -20.66
CA SER A 102 7.83 -5.96 -21.89
C SER A 102 6.58 -6.22 -22.72
N GLN A 103 5.43 -6.41 -22.07
CA GLN A 103 4.14 -6.46 -22.74
C GLN A 103 3.71 -5.03 -23.03
N LYS A 104 3.78 -4.59 -24.28
CA LYS A 104 3.33 -3.24 -24.64
C LYS A 104 1.81 -3.16 -24.63
N GLY A 105 1.30 -2.00 -24.26
CA GLY A 105 -0.12 -1.73 -24.07
C GLY A 105 -0.36 -0.26 -23.78
N HIS A 106 -1.53 0.03 -23.24
CA HIS A 106 -1.91 1.37 -22.83
C HIS A 106 -2.51 1.34 -21.43
N ILE A 107 -2.35 2.46 -20.72
CA ILE A 107 -2.82 2.67 -19.36
C ILE A 107 -3.80 3.85 -19.40
N GLY A 108 -4.97 3.69 -18.78
CA GLY A 108 -5.93 4.77 -18.64
C GLY A 108 -5.61 5.64 -17.43
N LEU A 109 -5.66 6.96 -17.59
CA LEU A 109 -5.60 7.91 -16.47
C LEU A 109 -6.94 8.63 -16.36
N TYR A 110 -7.60 8.48 -15.21
CA TYR A 110 -8.91 9.06 -14.93
C TYR A 110 -8.72 10.21 -13.96
N ILE A 111 -8.90 11.43 -14.46
CA ILE A 111 -8.51 12.66 -13.76
C ILE A 111 -9.76 13.32 -13.19
N TYR A 112 -9.73 13.63 -11.90
CA TYR A 112 -10.72 14.39 -11.17
C TYR A 112 -10.05 15.68 -10.71
N SER A 113 -10.63 16.81 -11.10
CA SER A 113 -10.06 18.13 -10.81
C SER A 113 -11.00 18.93 -9.92
N PRO A 114 -10.48 19.79 -9.03
CA PRO A 114 -11.30 20.80 -8.36
C PRO A 114 -11.93 21.75 -9.39
N PRO A 115 -13.01 22.49 -9.01
CA PRO A 115 -13.57 23.54 -9.83
C PRO A 115 -12.49 24.54 -10.28
N THR A 116 -12.66 25.08 -11.49
CA THR A 116 -11.68 25.83 -12.29
C THR A 116 -10.61 26.56 -11.46
N PRO A 117 -9.31 26.27 -11.66
CA PRO A 117 -8.25 27.04 -11.02
C PRO A 117 -8.31 28.51 -11.44
N PRO A 118 -7.96 29.45 -10.55
CA PRO A 118 -7.45 30.74 -10.98
C PRO A 118 -6.30 30.52 -11.98
N SER A 119 -6.22 31.30 -13.06
CA SER A 119 -5.11 31.15 -14.00
C SER A 119 -3.80 31.30 -13.24
N ASP A 120 -2.89 30.33 -13.39
CA ASP A 120 -1.57 30.19 -12.74
C ASP A 120 -1.48 29.33 -11.47
N GLN A 121 -2.60 28.85 -10.90
CA GLN A 121 -2.54 27.97 -9.72
C GLN A 121 -2.27 26.51 -10.09
N ARG A 122 -1.21 25.92 -9.52
CA ARG A 122 -0.94 24.47 -9.55
C ARG A 122 -1.48 23.77 -8.31
N PHE A 123 -1.98 22.56 -8.49
CA PHE A 123 -2.57 21.75 -7.42
C PHE A 123 -1.64 20.61 -7.00
N PRO A 124 -1.70 20.18 -5.72
CA PRO A 124 -1.22 18.86 -5.35
C PRO A 124 -1.88 17.78 -6.22
N CYS A 125 -1.19 16.66 -6.39
CA CYS A 125 -1.70 15.52 -7.15
C CYS A 125 -1.73 14.26 -6.28
N ILE A 126 -2.87 13.59 -6.22
CA ILE A 126 -3.02 12.27 -5.64
C ILE A 126 -3.12 11.24 -6.75
N VAL A 127 -2.09 10.41 -6.90
CA VAL A 127 -2.15 9.27 -7.82
C VAL A 127 -2.79 8.11 -7.09
N ASN A 128 -3.95 7.68 -7.55
CA ASN A 128 -4.76 6.65 -6.90
C ASN A 128 -4.68 5.32 -7.66
N PHE A 129 -4.53 4.23 -6.91
CA PHE A 129 -4.54 2.86 -7.41
C PHE A 129 -5.74 2.09 -6.85
N HIS A 130 -6.57 1.56 -7.73
CA HIS A 130 -7.76 0.81 -7.32
C HIS A 130 -7.45 -0.58 -6.78
N GLY A 131 -8.36 -1.12 -5.96
CA GLY A 131 -8.31 -2.49 -5.46
C GLY A 131 -8.84 -3.53 -6.45
N GLY A 132 -8.97 -4.77 -5.99
CA GLY A 132 -9.49 -5.88 -6.81
C GLY A 132 -8.48 -6.99 -7.11
N GLY A 133 -7.53 -7.23 -6.20
CA GLY A 133 -6.59 -8.35 -6.31
C GLY A 133 -5.79 -8.39 -7.61
N PHE A 134 -5.49 -7.21 -8.18
CA PHE A 134 -4.84 -7.02 -9.49
C PHE A 134 -5.57 -7.69 -10.67
N THR A 135 -6.79 -8.17 -10.46
CA THR A 135 -7.50 -9.06 -11.38
C THR A 135 -8.85 -8.49 -11.82
N ILE A 136 -9.51 -7.76 -10.92
CA ILE A 136 -10.79 -7.08 -11.12
C ILE A 136 -10.67 -5.60 -10.70
N GLY A 137 -11.77 -4.86 -10.83
CA GLY A 137 -11.85 -3.43 -10.52
C GLY A 137 -11.44 -2.53 -11.68
N LYS A 138 -11.67 -1.22 -11.51
CA LYS A 138 -11.33 -0.16 -12.46
C LYS A 138 -10.93 1.12 -11.74
N ALA A 139 -10.24 2.01 -12.46
CA ALA A 139 -9.87 3.34 -11.95
C ALA A 139 -11.06 4.19 -11.45
N THR A 140 -12.29 3.93 -11.92
CA THR A 140 -13.48 4.68 -11.48
C THR A 140 -14.10 4.17 -10.19
N ASP A 141 -13.67 3.03 -9.66
CA ASP A 141 -14.29 2.43 -8.48
C ASP A 141 -14.07 3.31 -7.23
N ASP A 142 -12.92 3.99 -7.17
CA ASP A 142 -12.53 4.92 -6.10
C ASP A 142 -13.03 6.36 -6.31
N ALA A 143 -14.00 6.58 -7.19
CA ALA A 143 -14.48 7.93 -7.48
C ALA A 143 -14.97 8.69 -6.23
N ARG A 144 -15.51 8.00 -5.21
CA ARG A 144 -15.88 8.63 -3.93
C ARG A 144 -14.68 9.14 -3.14
N TRP A 145 -13.56 8.40 -3.17
CA TRP A 145 -12.30 8.88 -2.61
C TRP A 145 -11.80 10.10 -3.38
N ALA A 146 -11.86 10.06 -4.71
CA ALA A 146 -11.52 11.21 -5.53
C ALA A 146 -12.38 12.44 -5.19
N ALA A 147 -13.69 12.26 -4.98
CA ALA A 147 -14.59 13.32 -4.53
C ALA A 147 -14.15 13.92 -3.19
N ALA A 148 -13.92 13.07 -2.19
CA ALA A 148 -13.51 13.51 -0.85
C ALA A 148 -12.20 14.30 -0.88
N VAL A 149 -11.21 13.85 -1.66
CA VAL A 149 -9.94 14.56 -1.82
C VAL A 149 -10.11 15.89 -2.55
N VAL A 150 -10.86 15.91 -3.66
CA VAL A 150 -11.10 17.13 -4.44
C VAL A 150 -11.83 18.19 -3.60
N GLU A 151 -12.78 17.77 -2.78
CA GLU A 151 -13.56 18.64 -1.89
C GLU A 151 -12.72 19.14 -0.71
N GLN A 152 -11.94 18.26 -0.07
CA GLN A 152 -11.32 18.55 1.22
C GLN A 152 -9.82 18.93 1.16
N VAL A 153 -9.11 18.65 0.07
CA VAL A 153 -7.64 18.85 -0.08
C VAL A 153 -7.30 19.59 -1.39
N PRO A 154 -8.22 20.42 -1.92
CA PRO A 154 -8.32 20.86 -3.32
C PRO A 154 -7.15 20.40 -4.22
N ALA A 155 -7.16 19.11 -4.57
CA ALA A 155 -6.07 18.43 -5.26
C ALA A 155 -6.61 17.73 -6.50
N ILE A 156 -5.74 17.55 -7.50
CA ILE A 156 -6.04 16.73 -8.65
C ILE A 156 -5.89 15.26 -8.24
N VAL A 157 -6.88 14.43 -8.57
CA VAL A 157 -6.78 12.98 -8.35
C VAL A 157 -6.65 12.30 -9.70
N VAL A 158 -5.56 11.56 -9.89
CA VAL A 158 -5.33 10.75 -11.09
C VAL A 158 -5.45 9.29 -10.72
N SER A 159 -6.61 8.68 -11.00
CA SER A 159 -6.81 7.24 -10.80
C SER A 159 -6.27 6.45 -11.98
N VAL A 160 -5.36 5.52 -11.71
CA VAL A 160 -4.64 4.73 -12.72
C VAL A 160 -5.39 3.44 -13.00
N ASP A 161 -5.77 3.24 -14.27
CA ASP A 161 -6.43 2.04 -14.78
C ASP A 161 -5.37 1.04 -15.24
N TYR A 162 -4.61 0.53 -14.26
CA TYR A 162 -3.47 -0.35 -14.49
C TYR A 162 -3.93 -1.69 -15.07
N ARG A 163 -3.07 -2.34 -15.86
CA ARG A 163 -3.43 -3.55 -16.57
C ARG A 163 -3.52 -4.74 -15.62
N LEU A 164 -4.57 -5.53 -15.81
CA LEU A 164 -4.98 -6.56 -14.87
C LEU A 164 -4.54 -7.96 -15.27
N ALA A 165 -4.17 -8.74 -14.26
CA ALA A 165 -4.06 -10.18 -14.33
C ALA A 165 -5.43 -10.80 -14.66
N PRO A 166 -5.50 -12.01 -15.25
CA PRO A 166 -4.39 -12.88 -15.67
C PRO A 166 -3.84 -12.55 -17.07
N ALA A 167 -4.33 -11.53 -17.75
CA ALA A 167 -3.72 -11.09 -19.01
C ALA A 167 -2.32 -10.51 -18.75
N HIS A 168 -2.20 -9.73 -17.68
CA HIS A 168 -0.99 -9.01 -17.29
C HIS A 168 -0.65 -9.33 -15.82
N PRO A 169 0.02 -10.46 -15.55
CA PRO A 169 0.42 -10.82 -14.18
C PRO A 169 1.49 -9.87 -13.62
N PHE A 170 1.89 -10.09 -12.36
CA PHE A 170 3.04 -9.43 -11.78
C PHE A 170 4.25 -9.49 -12.75
N PRO A 171 5.00 -8.40 -12.95
CA PRO A 171 4.97 -7.09 -12.26
C PRO A 171 4.19 -5.99 -13.00
N THR A 172 3.32 -6.33 -13.96
CA THR A 172 2.78 -5.36 -14.92
C THR A 172 2.06 -4.18 -14.24
N ALA A 173 1.26 -4.43 -13.21
CA ALA A 173 0.55 -3.37 -12.48
C ALA A 173 1.49 -2.36 -11.79
N VAL A 174 2.61 -2.85 -11.23
CA VAL A 174 3.64 -2.01 -10.59
C VAL A 174 4.34 -1.15 -11.63
N GLN A 175 4.67 -1.75 -12.78
CA GLN A 175 5.28 -1.05 -13.92
C GLN A 175 4.35 0.04 -14.47
N ASP A 176 3.06 -0.26 -14.64
CA ASP A 176 2.06 0.69 -15.09
C ASP A 176 1.91 1.87 -14.12
N GLY A 177 2.05 1.62 -12.81
CA GLY A 177 2.05 2.69 -11.81
C GLY A 177 3.27 3.61 -11.92
N VAL A 178 4.45 3.08 -12.23
CA VAL A 178 5.63 3.90 -12.50
C VAL A 178 5.49 4.67 -13.82
N ASP A 179 4.99 4.03 -14.89
CA ASP A 179 4.68 4.69 -16.17
C ASP A 179 3.71 5.87 -15.96
N ALA A 180 2.68 5.70 -15.14
CA ALA A 180 1.75 6.78 -14.79
C ALA A 180 2.44 7.94 -14.06
N LEU A 181 3.33 7.67 -13.09
CA LEU A 181 4.07 8.72 -12.39
C LEU A 181 5.02 9.49 -13.31
N LEU A 182 5.72 8.78 -14.20
CA LEU A 182 6.61 9.41 -15.18
C LEU A 182 5.81 10.33 -16.12
N TYR A 183 4.67 9.86 -16.61
CA TYR A 183 3.79 10.67 -17.47
C TYR A 183 3.26 11.90 -16.72
N ILE A 184 2.72 11.72 -15.51
CA ILE A 184 2.17 12.82 -14.71
C ILE A 184 3.23 13.87 -14.43
N HIS A 185 4.45 13.46 -14.09
CA HIS A 185 5.56 14.39 -13.86
C HIS A 185 5.97 15.13 -15.14
N ALA A 186 6.05 14.43 -16.28
CA ALA A 186 6.44 15.03 -17.55
C ALA A 186 5.39 16.02 -18.11
N HIS A 187 4.11 15.79 -17.81
CA HIS A 187 2.98 16.61 -18.27
C HIS A 187 2.39 17.50 -17.17
N ALA A 188 3.11 17.72 -16.07
CA ALA A 188 2.58 18.42 -14.90
C ALA A 188 2.10 19.84 -15.21
N ASP A 189 2.77 20.55 -16.13
CA ASP A 189 2.39 21.89 -16.57
C ASP A 189 1.02 21.89 -17.26
N GLU A 190 0.82 20.96 -18.19
CA GLU A 190 -0.44 20.79 -18.94
C GLU A 190 -1.59 20.35 -18.02
N LEU A 191 -1.25 19.57 -16.99
CA LEU A 191 -2.20 19.05 -16.01
C LEU A 191 -2.46 20.02 -14.85
N GLY A 192 -1.72 21.13 -14.74
CA GLY A 192 -1.83 22.05 -13.61
C GLY A 192 -1.37 21.44 -12.27
N ILE A 193 -0.41 20.52 -12.30
CA ILE A 193 0.10 19.78 -11.15
C ILE A 193 1.38 20.44 -10.60
N ASP A 194 1.46 20.53 -9.28
CA ASP A 194 2.68 20.81 -8.53
C ASP A 194 3.44 19.49 -8.29
N VAL A 195 4.52 19.29 -9.04
CA VAL A 195 5.38 18.09 -8.94
C VAL A 195 6.01 17.90 -7.56
N GLY A 196 6.13 18.97 -6.77
CA GLY A 196 6.63 18.89 -5.38
C GLY A 196 5.60 18.35 -4.38
N ARG A 197 4.34 18.20 -4.80
CA ARG A 197 3.20 17.79 -3.96
C ARG A 197 2.42 16.63 -4.58
N ILE A 198 3.14 15.61 -5.05
CA ILE A 198 2.53 14.35 -5.51
C ILE A 198 2.45 13.37 -4.34
N ALA A 199 1.28 12.82 -4.03
CA ALA A 199 1.14 11.70 -3.09
C ALA A 199 0.51 10.49 -3.79
N LEU A 200 0.72 9.30 -3.22
CA LEU A 200 0.09 8.07 -3.70
C LEU A 200 -1.01 7.64 -2.74
N SER A 201 -2.11 7.14 -3.28
CA SER A 201 -3.17 6.50 -2.51
C SER A 201 -3.61 5.20 -3.16
N GLY A 202 -4.18 4.28 -2.39
CA GLY A 202 -4.73 3.06 -2.96
C GLY A 202 -5.36 2.12 -1.96
N PHE A 203 -6.17 1.21 -2.50
CA PHE A 203 -7.05 0.34 -1.74
C PHE A 203 -6.75 -1.13 -2.03
N SER A 204 -6.63 -1.99 -1.02
CA SER A 204 -6.36 -3.44 -1.19
C SER A 204 -5.11 -3.70 -2.04
N ALA A 205 -5.24 -4.32 -3.22
CA ALA A 205 -4.19 -4.47 -4.21
C ALA A 205 -3.58 -3.12 -4.64
N GLY A 206 -4.38 -2.06 -4.74
CA GLY A 206 -3.87 -0.70 -4.96
C GLY A 206 -3.08 -0.16 -3.77
N GLY A 207 -3.44 -0.57 -2.54
CA GLY A 207 -2.67 -0.27 -1.33
C GLY A 207 -1.29 -0.94 -1.31
N ASN A 208 -1.12 -2.07 -2.02
CA ASN A 208 0.21 -2.62 -2.31
C ASN A 208 0.99 -1.72 -3.27
N LEU A 209 0.36 -1.28 -4.37
CA LEU A 209 0.97 -0.42 -5.39
C LEU A 209 1.51 0.89 -4.83
N VAL A 210 0.85 1.46 -3.81
CA VAL A 210 1.33 2.64 -3.07
C VAL A 210 2.76 2.47 -2.55
N PHE A 211 3.18 1.25 -2.17
CA PHE A 211 4.54 0.99 -1.70
C PHE A 211 5.45 0.44 -2.80
N THR A 212 4.93 -0.45 -3.65
CA THR A 212 5.76 -1.14 -4.65
C THR A 212 6.14 -0.24 -5.82
N VAL A 213 5.30 0.74 -6.18
CA VAL A 213 5.60 1.73 -7.23
C VAL A 213 6.80 2.62 -6.84
N PRO A 214 6.87 3.27 -5.66
CA PRO A 214 8.06 4.00 -5.22
C PRO A 214 9.31 3.11 -5.12
N LEU A 215 9.17 1.87 -4.66
CA LEU A 215 10.29 0.92 -4.58
C LEU A 215 10.86 0.62 -5.97
N LEU A 216 10.02 0.36 -6.96
CA LEU A 216 10.44 0.12 -8.34
C LEU A 216 11.03 1.39 -8.97
N LEU A 217 10.39 2.55 -8.79
CA LEU A 217 10.89 3.84 -9.27
C LEU A 217 12.30 4.13 -8.74
N ASN A 218 12.53 3.92 -7.44
CA ASN A 218 13.85 4.11 -6.83
C ASN A 218 14.89 3.14 -7.40
N ALA A 219 14.52 1.87 -7.61
CA ALA A 219 15.41 0.88 -8.22
C ALA A 219 15.82 1.29 -9.65
N LEU A 220 14.88 1.78 -10.46
CA LEU A 220 15.14 2.28 -11.81
C LEU A 220 16.07 3.51 -11.82
N GLN A 221 15.81 4.49 -10.95
CA GLN A 221 16.66 5.67 -10.78
C GLN A 221 18.10 5.28 -10.40
N ARG A 222 18.26 4.33 -9.46
CA ARG A 222 19.57 3.84 -9.05
C ARG A 222 20.30 3.09 -10.17
N ALA A 223 19.57 2.29 -10.96
CA ALA A 223 20.15 1.59 -12.10
C ALA A 223 20.66 2.56 -13.17
N GLN A 224 19.90 3.63 -13.49
CA GLN A 224 20.37 4.67 -14.43
C GLN A 224 21.60 5.41 -13.89
N ALA A 225 21.59 5.81 -12.62
CA ALA A 225 22.74 6.47 -12.00
C ALA A 225 24.01 5.60 -12.00
N ALA A 226 23.88 4.29 -11.75
CA ALA A 226 25.00 3.36 -11.80
C ALA A 226 25.55 3.19 -13.23
N ALA A 227 24.67 3.11 -14.23
CA ALA A 227 25.07 3.01 -15.64
C ALA A 227 25.82 4.27 -16.11
N ASP A 228 25.38 5.46 -15.68
CA ASP A 228 26.03 6.73 -16.03
C ASP A 228 27.42 6.86 -15.38
N LEU A 229 27.58 6.41 -14.13
CA LEU A 229 28.89 6.34 -13.47
C LEU A 229 29.84 5.36 -14.17
N GLY A 230 29.36 4.20 -14.62
CA GLY A 230 30.16 3.22 -15.36
C GLY A 230 30.62 3.74 -16.73
N ARG A 231 29.76 4.52 -17.43
CA ARG A 231 30.12 5.20 -18.68
C ARG A 231 31.15 6.32 -18.46
N ALA A 232 31.02 7.09 -17.39
CA ALA A 232 31.98 8.15 -17.06
C ALA A 232 33.38 7.60 -16.71
N GLN A 233 33.46 6.36 -16.21
CA GLN A 233 34.72 5.70 -15.84
C GLN A 233 35.38 4.94 -17.00
N THR A 234 34.77 4.86 -18.18
CA THR A 234 35.38 4.27 -19.38
C THR A 234 35.85 5.37 -20.33
N PRO A 235 37.15 5.75 -20.34
CA PRO A 235 37.66 6.64 -21.37
C PRO A 235 37.61 5.93 -22.73
N ALA A 236 37.30 6.67 -23.79
CA ALA A 236 37.41 6.23 -25.17
C ALA A 236 38.86 5.81 -25.50
N SER A 237 39.22 4.57 -25.18
CA SER A 237 40.40 3.90 -25.70
C SER A 237 39.99 3.19 -26.99
N GLN A 238 40.02 3.93 -28.09
CA GLN A 238 40.41 3.34 -29.36
C GLN A 238 41.82 2.76 -29.15
N ASN A 239 41.94 1.43 -29.08
CA ASN A 239 43.19 0.80 -29.44
C ASN A 239 42.95 -0.61 -29.96
N GLU A 240 43.39 -0.78 -31.20
CA GLU A 240 43.43 -2.02 -31.95
C GLU A 240 44.37 -3.04 -31.28
N GLY A 241 44.03 -4.32 -31.43
CA GLY A 241 45.00 -5.42 -31.42
C GLY A 241 45.42 -5.97 -30.06
N LYS A 242 44.80 -7.09 -29.68
CA LYS A 242 45.49 -8.39 -29.59
C LYS A 242 44.53 -9.49 -29.15
N THR A 243 44.33 -10.44 -30.06
CA THR A 243 43.71 -11.73 -29.83
C THR A 243 44.49 -12.50 -28.77
N LEU A 244 43.87 -12.75 -27.61
CA LEU A 244 44.29 -13.80 -26.69
C LEU A 244 43.14 -14.79 -26.58
N GLN A 245 43.33 -15.95 -27.20
CA GLN A 245 42.44 -17.10 -27.12
C GLN A 245 42.42 -17.59 -25.67
N HIS A 246 41.29 -17.41 -24.98
CA HIS A 246 41.00 -18.13 -23.75
C HIS A 246 40.05 -19.30 -24.05
N ARG A 247 40.53 -20.48 -23.69
CA ARG A 247 39.92 -21.81 -23.75
C ARG A 247 38.49 -21.83 -23.17
N PRO A 248 37.53 -22.56 -23.76
CA PRO A 248 36.16 -22.57 -23.26
C PRO A 248 36.10 -23.33 -21.93
N VAL A 249 35.69 -22.64 -20.88
CA VAL A 249 35.18 -23.27 -19.66
C VAL A 249 33.76 -23.72 -19.97
N ARG A 250 33.47 -24.98 -19.69
CA ARG A 250 32.17 -25.61 -19.87
C ARG A 250 31.14 -24.92 -18.96
N GLU A 251 30.27 -24.09 -19.53
CA GLU A 251 29.06 -23.58 -18.87
C GLU A 251 27.96 -24.65 -18.90
N ASP A 252 28.09 -25.67 -18.05
CA ASP A 252 26.98 -26.58 -17.76
C ASP A 252 26.21 -26.05 -16.54
N GLN A 253 25.58 -24.88 -16.72
CA GLN A 253 24.41 -24.36 -16.00
C GLN A 253 24.16 -22.95 -16.50
N ALA A 254 23.33 -22.82 -17.55
CA ALA A 254 22.76 -21.53 -17.91
C ALA A 254 22.07 -20.97 -16.64
N PRO A 255 22.43 -19.77 -16.15
CA PRO A 255 21.67 -19.16 -15.08
C PRO A 255 20.22 -19.11 -15.53
N ILE A 256 19.31 -19.61 -14.68
CA ILE A 256 17.87 -19.56 -14.93
C ILE A 256 17.56 -18.10 -15.23
N ALA A 257 17.25 -17.79 -16.49
CA ALA A 257 17.00 -16.44 -16.93
C ALA A 257 15.84 -15.89 -16.09
N VAL A 258 16.13 -14.92 -15.22
CA VAL A 258 15.10 -14.07 -14.63
C VAL A 258 14.34 -13.51 -15.83
N PRO A 259 13.03 -13.72 -15.95
CA PRO A 259 12.29 -13.18 -17.07
C PRO A 259 12.58 -11.68 -17.22
N ASP A 260 13.00 -11.23 -18.42
CA ASP A 260 13.47 -9.87 -18.75
C ASP A 260 12.64 -8.70 -18.17
N HIS A 261 11.39 -8.96 -17.82
CA HIS A 261 10.46 -7.97 -17.30
C HIS A 261 10.60 -7.69 -15.79
N LEU A 262 11.48 -8.39 -15.06
CA LEU A 262 11.72 -8.19 -13.63
C LEU A 262 13.06 -7.52 -13.31
N ASP A 263 13.97 -7.37 -14.28
CA ASP A 263 15.25 -6.71 -14.07
C ASP A 263 15.13 -5.19 -14.26
N PRO A 264 15.20 -4.38 -13.17
CA PRO A 264 15.16 -2.94 -13.28
C PRO A 264 16.33 -2.39 -14.11
N ALA A 265 17.47 -3.09 -14.20
CA ALA A 265 18.62 -2.64 -14.98
C ALA A 265 18.34 -2.69 -16.49
N HIS A 266 17.70 -3.76 -16.97
CA HIS A 266 17.30 -3.87 -18.38
C HIS A 266 16.25 -2.81 -18.74
N ALA A 267 15.21 -2.66 -17.91
CA ALA A 267 14.18 -1.64 -18.12
C ALA A 267 14.78 -0.21 -18.11
N ALA A 268 15.60 0.11 -17.10
CA ALA A 268 16.26 1.41 -16.94
C ALA A 268 17.10 1.83 -18.16
N ALA A 269 17.75 0.87 -18.84
CA ALA A 269 18.58 1.13 -20.00
C ALA A 269 17.78 1.60 -21.24
N THR A 270 16.49 1.27 -21.30
CA THR A 270 15.61 1.61 -22.43
C THR A 270 14.73 2.84 -22.19
N LEU A 271 14.64 3.28 -20.94
CA LEU A 271 13.82 4.43 -20.54
C LEU A 271 14.57 5.75 -20.76
N PRO A 272 13.85 6.84 -21.04
CA PRO A 272 14.39 8.19 -20.90
C PRO A 272 14.96 8.41 -19.48
N PRO A 273 15.85 9.40 -19.29
CA PRO A 273 16.36 9.75 -17.97
C PRO A 273 15.21 10.03 -17.00
N ILE A 274 15.16 9.26 -15.91
CA ILE A 274 14.17 9.42 -14.85
C ILE A 274 14.63 10.56 -13.94
N PRO A 275 13.81 11.61 -13.73
CA PRO A 275 14.18 12.69 -12.84
C PRO A 275 14.48 12.17 -11.43
N PRO A 276 15.65 12.46 -10.83
CA PRO A 276 15.98 12.01 -9.46
C PRO A 276 15.09 12.70 -8.41
N THR A 277 14.48 13.83 -8.79
CA THR A 277 13.52 14.61 -8.01
C THR A 277 12.13 14.00 -8.00
N LEU A 278 11.79 13.10 -8.95
CA LEU A 278 10.49 12.43 -8.96
C LEU A 278 10.43 11.45 -7.80
N ARG A 279 9.78 11.88 -6.73
CA ARG A 279 9.54 11.10 -5.52
C ARG A 279 8.18 11.52 -4.96
N PRO A 280 7.27 10.58 -4.67
CA PRO A 280 6.06 10.91 -3.94
C PRO A 280 6.40 11.54 -2.59
N HIS A 281 5.56 12.46 -2.14
CA HIS A 281 5.68 13.24 -0.91
C HIS A 281 5.01 12.53 0.28
N ALA A 282 3.94 11.79 0.01
CA ALA A 282 3.19 11.02 1.01
C ALA A 282 2.57 9.76 0.39
N LEU A 283 2.27 8.78 1.25
CA LEU A 283 1.59 7.54 0.90
C LEU A 283 0.33 7.35 1.76
N ILE A 284 -0.76 6.87 1.16
CA ILE A 284 -1.98 6.43 1.87
C ILE A 284 -2.36 5.04 1.39
N ALA A 285 -2.29 4.05 2.28
CA ALA A 285 -2.65 2.69 1.94
C ALA A 285 -3.85 2.23 2.79
N SER A 286 -4.96 1.91 2.14
CA SER A 286 -6.15 1.34 2.78
C SER A 286 -6.14 -0.18 2.62
N TYR A 287 -6.15 -0.89 3.76
CA TYR A 287 -6.15 -2.35 3.90
C TYR A 287 -5.21 -3.06 2.89
N PRO A 288 -3.92 -2.67 2.85
CA PRO A 288 -3.00 -3.14 1.81
C PRO A 288 -2.64 -4.61 1.98
N SER A 289 -2.40 -5.30 0.85
CA SER A 289 -1.70 -6.59 0.85
C SER A 289 -0.19 -6.37 0.79
N LEU A 290 0.57 -6.86 1.76
CA LEU A 290 1.98 -6.47 1.93
C LEU A 290 2.99 -7.63 1.90
N ASP A 291 2.55 -8.86 2.15
CA ASP A 291 3.44 -10.02 2.17
C ASP A 291 2.81 -11.25 1.49
N PHE A 292 3.23 -11.53 0.27
CA PHE A 292 2.82 -12.71 -0.50
C PHE A 292 3.68 -13.95 -0.20
N SER A 293 4.75 -13.83 0.59
CA SER A 293 5.50 -14.99 1.06
C SER A 293 4.81 -15.72 2.21
N GLN A 294 3.86 -15.06 2.88
CA GLN A 294 3.02 -15.66 3.91
C GLN A 294 1.82 -16.39 3.28
N PRO A 295 1.58 -17.68 3.64
CA PRO A 295 0.43 -18.42 3.16
C PRO A 295 -0.89 -17.71 3.47
N ARG A 296 -1.86 -17.83 2.57
CA ARG A 296 -3.17 -17.19 2.79
C ARG A 296 -3.88 -17.69 4.02
N ALA A 297 -3.80 -19.00 4.31
CA ALA A 297 -4.41 -19.58 5.50
C ALA A 297 -3.90 -18.91 6.79
N GLU A 298 -2.58 -18.65 6.88
CA GLU A 298 -1.99 -17.98 8.05
C GLU A 298 -2.47 -16.54 8.18
N ARG A 299 -2.49 -15.79 7.07
CA ARG A 299 -2.99 -14.40 7.06
C ARG A 299 -4.46 -14.35 7.51
N ARG A 300 -5.30 -15.24 6.97
CA ARG A 300 -6.72 -15.39 7.37
C ARG A 300 -6.88 -15.76 8.84
N ALA A 301 -6.01 -16.61 9.37
CA ALA A 301 -6.08 -17.04 10.77
C ALA A 301 -5.89 -15.89 11.76
N THR A 302 -5.31 -14.76 11.31
CA THR A 302 -5.16 -13.55 12.14
C THR A 302 -6.46 -12.76 12.31
N ASN A 303 -7.47 -13.01 11.46
CA ASN A 303 -8.76 -12.33 11.52
C ASN A 303 -9.67 -12.98 12.58
N THR A 304 -10.19 -12.19 13.51
CA THR A 304 -11.11 -12.64 14.56
C THR A 304 -12.52 -12.98 14.03
N ARG A 305 -12.88 -12.44 12.85
CA ARG A 305 -14.17 -12.62 12.18
C ARG A 305 -13.99 -13.20 10.77
N GLN A 306 -13.44 -14.41 10.70
CA GLN A 306 -13.22 -15.13 9.43
C GLN A 306 -14.53 -15.38 8.65
N ASP A 307 -15.68 -15.38 9.33
CA ASP A 307 -17.02 -15.49 8.75
C ASP A 307 -17.40 -14.28 7.88
N LEU A 308 -16.80 -13.11 8.15
CA LEU A 308 -17.03 -11.87 7.41
C LEU A 308 -15.95 -11.59 6.37
N GLU A 309 -14.93 -12.44 6.29
CA GLU A 309 -13.85 -12.26 5.35
C GLU A 309 -14.28 -12.62 3.93
N MET A 310 -13.60 -12.02 2.95
CA MET A 310 -13.79 -12.36 1.55
C MET A 310 -13.69 -13.88 1.32
N PRO A 311 -14.56 -14.47 0.49
CA PRO A 311 -14.54 -15.91 0.22
C PRO A 311 -13.18 -16.39 -0.30
N SER A 312 -12.73 -17.56 0.17
CA SER A 312 -11.43 -18.13 -0.18
C SER A 312 -11.24 -18.34 -1.69
N PHE A 313 -12.30 -18.71 -2.42
CA PHE A 313 -12.22 -18.91 -3.88
C PHE A 313 -11.80 -17.63 -4.62
N LEU A 314 -12.14 -16.45 -4.09
CA LEU A 314 -11.79 -15.18 -4.71
C LEU A 314 -10.31 -14.85 -4.47
N HIS A 315 -9.79 -15.15 -3.27
CA HIS A 315 -8.35 -15.15 -3.01
C HIS A 315 -7.60 -16.10 -3.95
N THR A 316 -8.09 -17.32 -4.14
CA THR A 316 -7.50 -18.30 -5.06
C THR A 316 -7.45 -17.76 -6.49
N LEU A 317 -8.52 -17.12 -6.97
CA LEU A 317 -8.56 -16.50 -8.30
C LEU A 317 -7.50 -15.39 -8.42
N PHE A 318 -7.39 -14.52 -7.42
CA PHE A 318 -6.42 -13.42 -7.42
C PHE A 318 -4.99 -13.92 -7.43
N ASP A 319 -4.65 -14.81 -6.51
CA ASP A 319 -3.29 -15.35 -6.38
C ASP A 319 -2.91 -16.14 -7.65
N ALA A 320 -3.79 -17.02 -8.15
CA ALA A 320 -3.53 -17.77 -9.39
C ALA A 320 -3.44 -16.87 -10.65
N SER A 321 -4.13 -15.73 -10.65
CA SER A 321 -4.09 -14.78 -11.76
C SER A 321 -2.81 -13.97 -11.76
N TYR A 322 -2.44 -13.40 -10.61
CA TYR A 322 -1.38 -12.40 -10.47
C TYR A 322 0.00 -13.00 -10.20
N LEU A 323 0.10 -14.03 -9.35
CA LEU A 323 1.35 -14.69 -8.98
C LEU A 323 1.75 -15.69 -10.08
N PHE A 324 2.34 -15.19 -11.16
CA PHE A 324 2.73 -16.01 -12.30
C PHE A 324 4.10 -15.60 -12.86
N PRO A 325 4.97 -16.56 -13.23
CA PRO A 325 4.79 -18.01 -13.12
C PRO A 325 5.24 -18.56 -11.76
N LEU A 326 4.36 -19.23 -11.01
CA LEU A 326 4.77 -20.03 -9.84
C LEU A 326 5.25 -21.43 -10.27
N PRO A 327 6.26 -22.03 -9.59
CA PRO A 327 6.96 -21.52 -8.40
C PRO A 327 8.19 -20.64 -8.74
N LEU A 328 8.42 -20.30 -10.01
CA LEU A 328 9.61 -19.54 -10.45
C LEU A 328 9.59 -18.07 -10.00
N LEU A 329 8.42 -17.54 -9.66
CA LEU A 329 8.23 -16.18 -9.20
C LEU A 329 8.82 -15.99 -7.80
N ASP A 330 9.71 -14.99 -7.66
CA ASP A 330 10.21 -14.55 -6.35
C ASP A 330 9.13 -13.77 -5.60
N VAL A 331 8.43 -14.46 -4.70
CA VAL A 331 7.41 -13.87 -3.81
C VAL A 331 8.00 -12.98 -2.71
N PHE A 332 9.32 -12.99 -2.50
CA PHE A 332 10.01 -12.11 -1.56
C PHE A 332 10.42 -10.78 -2.20
N SER A 333 10.28 -10.65 -3.53
CA SER A 333 10.59 -9.41 -4.23
C SER A 333 9.91 -8.21 -3.56
N PRO A 334 10.63 -7.11 -3.26
CA PRO A 334 10.05 -5.93 -2.64
C PRO A 334 9.01 -5.24 -3.54
N PHE A 335 9.00 -5.53 -4.84
CA PHE A 335 8.01 -5.02 -5.78
C PHE A 335 6.70 -5.81 -5.75
N LEU A 336 6.68 -6.97 -5.08
CA LEU A 336 5.48 -7.78 -4.85
C LEU A 336 5.08 -7.75 -3.36
N SER A 337 6.04 -8.02 -2.48
CA SER A 337 5.90 -8.08 -1.03
C SER A 337 6.68 -6.93 -0.38
N PRO A 338 6.15 -5.69 -0.35
CA PRO A 338 6.87 -4.55 0.20
C PRO A 338 7.24 -4.71 1.69
N ALA A 339 6.52 -5.56 2.45
CA ALA A 339 6.92 -5.91 3.81
C ALA A 339 8.24 -6.70 3.90
N ARG A 340 8.75 -7.21 2.76
CA ARG A 340 10.03 -7.92 2.64
C ARG A 340 11.17 -7.04 2.12
N ALA A 341 10.91 -5.79 1.74
CA ALA A 341 11.97 -4.83 1.39
C ALA A 341 12.94 -4.65 2.57
N SER A 342 14.22 -4.38 2.31
CA SER A 342 15.19 -4.06 3.37
C SER A 342 14.91 -2.70 3.99
N ASP A 343 15.38 -2.46 5.22
CA ASP A 343 15.21 -1.16 5.87
C ASP A 343 15.85 -0.03 5.04
N GLU A 344 17.00 -0.30 4.41
CA GLU A 344 17.64 0.64 3.49
C GLU A 344 16.72 0.99 2.29
N GLN A 345 16.09 -0.01 1.68
CA GLN A 345 15.14 0.22 0.58
C GLN A 345 13.94 1.04 1.04
N LEU A 346 13.38 0.74 2.22
CA LEU A 346 12.26 1.50 2.79
C LEU A 346 12.65 2.96 3.07
N VAL A 347 13.84 3.18 3.63
CA VAL A 347 14.37 4.53 3.89
C VAL A 347 14.57 5.30 2.59
N GLN A 348 15.21 4.69 1.60
CA GLN A 348 15.58 5.35 0.35
C GLN A 348 14.42 5.58 -0.62
N ALA A 349 13.46 4.65 -0.70
CA ALA A 349 12.41 4.69 -1.71
C ALA A 349 11.13 5.37 -1.25
N LEU A 350 10.72 5.16 0.00
CA LEU A 350 9.43 5.67 0.51
C LEU A 350 9.58 7.10 1.04
N PRO A 351 8.57 7.98 0.90
CA PRO A 351 8.58 9.28 1.54
C PRO A 351 8.60 9.16 3.07
N ARG A 352 8.82 10.31 3.72
CA ARG A 352 8.75 10.42 5.17
C ARG A 352 7.35 10.09 5.70
N ASP A 353 6.30 10.49 4.98
CA ASP A 353 4.93 10.53 5.51
C ASP A 353 4.08 9.41 4.93
N VAL A 354 3.55 8.56 5.81
CA VAL A 354 2.78 7.38 5.43
C VAL A 354 1.54 7.25 6.31
N ALA A 355 0.38 7.04 5.69
CA ALA A 355 -0.84 6.65 6.37
C ALA A 355 -1.25 5.21 5.99
N ILE A 356 -1.64 4.41 6.98
CA ILE A 356 -2.13 3.03 6.79
C ILE A 356 -3.46 2.87 7.53
N TYR A 357 -4.53 2.58 6.79
CA TYR A 357 -5.87 2.38 7.33
C TYR A 357 -6.30 0.92 7.13
N ALA A 358 -6.16 0.08 8.15
CA ALA A 358 -6.57 -1.32 8.11
C ALA A 358 -8.05 -1.50 8.48
N ALA A 359 -8.64 -2.62 8.06
CA ALA A 359 -9.95 -3.05 8.53
C ALA A 359 -9.78 -4.00 9.73
N GLU A 360 -10.68 -3.96 10.71
CA GLU A 360 -10.59 -4.84 11.89
C GLU A 360 -10.79 -6.32 11.51
N TRP A 361 -11.80 -6.61 10.70
CA TRP A 361 -12.21 -7.96 10.33
C TRP A 361 -11.63 -8.36 8.96
N ASP A 362 -10.30 -8.30 8.86
CA ASP A 362 -9.56 -8.56 7.64
C ASP A 362 -8.25 -9.29 7.96
N GLY A 363 -7.95 -10.37 7.22
CA GLY A 363 -6.70 -11.12 7.34
C GLY A 363 -5.45 -10.31 6.93
N LEU A 364 -5.63 -9.13 6.32
CA LEU A 364 -4.57 -8.17 6.03
C LEU A 364 -4.25 -7.21 7.18
N SER A 365 -5.10 -7.15 8.21
CA SER A 365 -5.01 -6.13 9.25
C SER A 365 -3.71 -6.22 10.05
N LYS A 366 -3.36 -7.45 10.48
CA LYS A 366 -2.17 -7.69 11.29
C LYS A 366 -0.87 -7.37 10.54
N GLU A 367 -0.76 -7.77 9.27
CA GLU A 367 0.42 -7.43 8.46
C GLU A 367 0.53 -5.93 8.20
N ALA A 368 -0.60 -5.23 8.00
CA ALA A 368 -0.63 -3.78 7.81
C ALA A 368 -0.10 -3.04 9.05
N MET A 369 -0.54 -3.44 10.25
CA MET A 369 -0.07 -2.82 11.49
C MET A 369 1.37 -3.20 11.83
N ALA A 370 1.80 -4.43 11.57
CA ALA A 370 3.20 -4.82 11.73
C ALA A 370 4.13 -4.02 10.79
N PHE A 371 3.73 -3.83 9.53
CA PHE A 371 4.48 -3.03 8.58
C PHE A 371 4.51 -1.55 8.97
N ALA A 372 3.39 -1.00 9.47
CA ALA A 372 3.35 0.35 10.01
C ALA A 372 4.36 0.57 11.14
N GLY A 373 4.43 -0.37 12.10
CA GLY A 373 5.41 -0.34 13.18
C GLY A 373 6.85 -0.36 12.65
N ARG A 374 7.13 -1.21 11.65
CA ARG A 374 8.44 -1.26 10.98
C ARG A 374 8.81 0.05 10.29
N LEU A 375 7.88 0.66 9.58
CA LEU A 375 8.08 1.97 8.94
C LEU A 375 8.41 3.05 9.98
N GLY A 376 7.75 3.04 11.13
CA GLY A 376 8.08 3.92 12.26
C GLY A 376 9.49 3.65 12.79
N GLY A 377 9.88 2.38 12.94
CA GLY A 377 11.21 1.96 13.40
C GLY A 377 12.36 2.43 12.49
N VAL A 378 12.12 2.57 11.18
CA VAL A 378 13.11 3.12 10.23
C VAL A 378 12.99 4.65 10.04
N GLY A 379 12.25 5.33 10.93
CA GLY A 379 12.20 6.80 11.00
C GLY A 379 11.15 7.47 10.11
N LYS A 380 10.18 6.74 9.58
CA LYS A 380 9.04 7.34 8.86
C LYS A 380 8.02 7.91 9.85
N ARG A 381 7.31 8.99 9.48
CA ARG A 381 6.14 9.48 10.20
C ARG A 381 4.93 8.69 9.74
N VAL A 382 4.46 7.78 10.59
CA VAL A 382 3.38 6.85 10.25
C VAL A 382 2.11 7.18 11.03
N GLN A 383 1.02 7.44 10.31
CA GLN A 383 -0.34 7.44 10.87
C GLN A 383 -0.98 6.08 10.55
N ALA A 384 -1.11 5.21 11.55
CA ALA A 384 -1.73 3.90 11.37
C ALA A 384 -2.99 3.78 12.23
N ARG A 385 -4.08 3.30 11.63
CA ARG A 385 -5.36 3.08 12.33
C ARG A 385 -6.04 1.81 11.83
N VAL A 386 -6.62 1.06 12.75
CA VAL A 386 -7.59 0.01 12.44
C VAL A 386 -8.99 0.62 12.51
N LEU A 387 -9.78 0.45 11.45
CA LEU A 387 -11.18 0.87 11.42
C LEU A 387 -12.03 -0.21 12.06
N GLU A 388 -12.51 0.04 13.28
CA GLU A 388 -13.31 -0.89 14.07
C GLU A 388 -14.65 -1.22 13.39
N GLY A 389 -15.11 -2.46 13.52
CA GLY A 389 -16.37 -2.95 12.96
C GLY A 389 -16.41 -3.05 11.43
N THR A 390 -15.24 -3.05 10.77
CA THR A 390 -15.14 -3.04 9.31
C THR A 390 -14.51 -4.30 8.74
N THR A 391 -14.95 -4.67 7.54
CA THR A 391 -14.37 -5.75 6.73
C THR A 391 -13.43 -5.19 5.67
N HIS A 392 -12.71 -6.07 4.99
CA HIS A 392 -12.02 -5.72 3.75
C HIS A 392 -12.95 -4.97 2.78
N GLY A 393 -12.45 -3.90 2.14
CA GLY A 393 -13.27 -3.09 1.23
C GLY A 393 -14.38 -2.30 1.92
N TRP A 394 -14.12 -1.74 3.10
CA TRP A 394 -15.11 -1.00 3.90
C TRP A 394 -15.75 0.20 3.19
N ASP A 395 -15.11 0.74 2.16
CA ASP A 395 -15.59 1.81 1.28
C ASP A 395 -16.38 1.30 0.05
N ARG A 396 -16.58 -0.02 -0.05
CA ARG A 396 -17.32 -0.70 -1.11
C ARG A 396 -18.69 -1.21 -0.66
N GLY A 397 -19.19 -0.78 0.49
CA GLY A 397 -20.52 -1.16 0.96
C GLY A 397 -21.63 -0.46 0.17
N VAL A 398 -22.68 -1.18 -0.20
CA VAL A 398 -23.87 -0.60 -0.88
C VAL A 398 -24.89 0.03 0.08
N ASN A 399 -24.78 -0.24 1.39
CA ASN A 399 -25.66 0.35 2.40
C ASN A 399 -25.28 1.83 2.62
N PRO A 400 -26.12 2.80 2.22
CA PRO A 400 -25.73 4.22 2.21
C PRO A 400 -25.39 4.78 3.59
N LEU A 401 -26.13 4.39 4.63
CA LEU A 401 -25.92 4.89 6.00
C LEU A 401 -24.62 4.37 6.61
N ARG A 402 -24.38 3.06 6.46
CA ARG A 402 -23.13 2.45 6.94
C ARG A 402 -21.95 2.95 6.11
N LEU A 403 -22.11 3.05 4.80
CA LEU A 403 -21.09 3.58 3.90
C LEU A 403 -20.71 5.00 4.30
N HIS A 404 -21.68 5.91 4.48
CA HIS A 404 -21.41 7.30 4.82
C HIS A 404 -20.52 7.44 6.07
N ARG A 405 -20.84 6.76 7.17
CA ARG A 405 -20.02 6.78 8.40
C ARG A 405 -18.60 6.25 8.17
N LEU A 406 -18.45 5.21 7.36
CA LEU A 406 -17.14 4.63 7.06
C LEU A 406 -16.29 5.53 6.16
N LEU A 407 -16.93 6.21 5.21
CA LEU A 407 -16.28 7.23 4.39
C LEU A 407 -15.91 8.45 5.24
N GLU A 408 -16.78 8.91 6.13
CA GLU A 408 -16.48 9.98 7.09
C GLU A 408 -15.31 9.62 8.01
N GLY A 409 -15.15 8.36 8.41
CA GLY A 409 -13.98 7.94 9.18
C GLY A 409 -12.71 7.90 8.34
N GLY A 410 -12.66 7.02 7.34
CA GLY A 410 -11.43 6.74 6.59
C GLY A 410 -11.03 7.84 5.60
N TYR A 411 -11.98 8.42 4.86
CA TYR A 411 -11.66 9.44 3.86
C TYR A 411 -11.40 10.81 4.50
N ARG A 412 -12.04 11.14 5.62
CA ARG A 412 -11.74 12.38 6.37
C ARG A 412 -10.34 12.32 6.98
N ASP A 413 -9.97 11.19 7.57
CA ASP A 413 -8.62 10.95 8.09
C ASP A 413 -7.57 11.07 6.98
N GLY A 414 -7.79 10.39 5.84
CA GLY A 414 -6.88 10.45 4.71
C GLY A 414 -6.75 11.87 4.16
N SER A 415 -7.86 12.60 4.05
CA SER A 415 -7.87 14.00 3.61
C SER A 415 -7.18 14.93 4.63
N ALA A 416 -7.37 14.71 5.92
CA ALA A 416 -6.71 15.45 6.99
C ALA A 416 -5.19 15.23 6.96
N PHE A 417 -4.75 13.98 6.78
CA PHE A 417 -3.35 13.62 6.61
C PHE A 417 -2.74 14.35 5.39
N LEU A 418 -3.42 14.35 4.23
CA LEU A 418 -2.92 15.07 3.06
C LEU A 418 -2.83 16.58 3.28
N ARG A 419 -3.82 17.18 3.95
CA ARG A 419 -3.80 18.61 4.30
C ARG A 419 -2.61 18.94 5.18
N GLU A 420 -2.33 18.12 6.19
CA GLU A 420 -1.15 18.30 7.05
C GLU A 420 0.14 18.23 6.24
N VAL A 421 0.29 17.17 5.43
CA VAL A 421 1.50 16.95 4.61
C VAL A 421 1.73 18.10 3.63
N PHE A 422 0.69 18.55 2.93
CA PHE A 422 0.79 19.64 1.97
C PHE A 422 0.69 21.04 2.59
N ARG A 423 0.60 21.12 3.93
CA ARG A 423 0.47 22.37 4.70
C ARG A 423 -0.71 23.23 4.22
N MET A 424 -1.86 22.60 4.06
CA MET A 424 -3.10 23.21 3.59
C MET A 424 -4.11 23.29 4.73
N GLY A 425 -4.79 24.43 4.86
CA GLY A 425 -5.93 24.55 5.77
C GLY A 425 -7.18 23.91 5.18
N LEU A 426 -8.20 23.69 6.02
CA LEU A 426 -9.52 23.24 5.53
C LEU A 426 -10.11 24.30 4.56
N PRO A 427 -10.75 23.91 3.45
CA PRO A 427 -11.45 24.85 2.56
C PRO A 427 -12.52 25.69 3.29
N GLU A 428 -12.72 26.93 2.87
CA GLU A 428 -13.61 27.90 3.55
C GLU A 428 -15.06 27.41 3.66
N HIS A 429 -15.59 26.77 2.61
CA HIS A 429 -16.94 26.22 2.60
C HIS A 429 -17.14 25.11 3.63
N LEU A 430 -16.09 24.36 4.01
CA LEU A 430 -16.15 23.34 5.06
C LEU A 430 -15.94 23.94 6.46
N ARG A 431 -15.13 25.01 6.59
CA ARG A 431 -14.97 25.72 7.87
C ARG A 431 -16.29 26.33 8.35
N THR A 432 -17.07 26.87 7.41
CA THR A 432 -18.39 27.47 7.70
C THR A 432 -19.45 26.43 8.05
N MET A 433 -19.31 25.19 7.57
CA MET A 433 -20.14 24.06 8.00
C MET A 433 -19.77 23.60 9.41
N GLU A 434 -18.48 23.39 9.71
CA GLU A 434 -18.03 23.01 11.05
C GLU A 434 -18.41 24.05 12.12
N SER A 435 -18.37 25.35 11.79
CA SER A 435 -18.84 26.40 12.71
C SER A 435 -20.35 26.37 12.94
N ARG A 436 -21.15 25.96 11.95
CA ARG A 436 -22.62 25.86 12.07
C ARG A 436 -23.05 24.60 12.82
N GLU A 437 -22.32 23.50 12.64
CA GLU A 437 -22.54 22.26 13.41
C GLU A 437 -22.13 22.46 14.87
N GLY A 438 -21.01 23.14 15.13
CA GLY A 438 -20.56 23.50 16.48
C GLY A 438 -21.47 24.48 17.22
N GLU A 439 -22.25 25.30 16.51
CA GLU A 439 -23.29 26.17 17.09
C GLU A 439 -24.64 25.45 17.29
N GLY A 440 -24.84 24.30 16.63
CA GLY A 440 -26.06 23.47 16.72
C GLY A 440 -25.99 22.33 17.76
N GLU A 441 -24.78 21.88 18.14
CA GLU A 441 -24.54 20.84 19.14
C GLU A 441 -24.22 21.40 20.53
N GLY A 442 -24.88 22.50 20.91
CA GLY A 442 -24.86 23.06 22.26
C GLY A 442 -25.75 22.30 23.25
N ALA A 443 -25.67 20.97 23.31
CA ALA A 443 -26.05 20.09 24.42
C ALA A 443 -25.97 18.63 23.95
N GLU A 444 -25.18 17.79 24.63
CA GLU A 444 -25.03 16.33 24.43
C GLU A 444 -24.04 15.82 23.35
N ALA A 445 -22.79 16.30 23.34
CA ALA A 445 -21.67 15.48 22.85
C ALA A 445 -20.30 15.97 23.37
N VAL A 446 -20.10 15.95 24.69
CA VAL A 446 -18.75 16.02 25.27
C VAL A 446 -18.53 14.78 26.11
N SER A 447 -17.93 13.74 25.51
CA SER A 447 -16.90 12.90 26.15
C SER A 447 -16.63 11.64 25.30
N SER A 448 -15.68 11.71 24.37
CA SER A 448 -14.88 10.54 23.98
C SER A 448 -13.56 10.98 23.34
N ARG A 449 -12.76 11.76 24.08
CA ARG A 449 -11.29 11.68 23.98
C ARG A 449 -10.82 10.86 25.17
N ARG A 450 -10.59 9.57 24.96
CA ARG A 450 -9.69 8.79 25.84
C ARG A 450 -8.46 8.44 25.03
N THR A 451 -7.38 9.14 25.33
CA THR A 451 -6.02 8.63 25.17
C THR A 451 -5.87 7.40 26.06
N VAL A 452 -5.05 6.46 25.62
CA VAL A 452 -4.73 5.22 26.35
C VAL A 452 -4.00 5.57 27.64
N GLU A 453 -4.75 5.72 28.72
CA GLU A 453 -4.37 5.61 30.14
C GLU A 453 -5.70 5.67 30.93
N ASP A 454 -5.81 4.89 32.01
CA ASP A 454 -7.01 4.68 32.86
C ASP A 454 -8.00 3.56 32.45
N VAL A 455 -7.59 2.32 32.73
CA VAL A 455 -8.51 1.23 33.09
C VAL A 455 -8.38 1.02 34.61
N PRO A 456 -9.44 1.24 35.42
CA PRO A 456 -9.38 0.83 36.82
C PRO A 456 -9.51 -0.68 36.90
N VAL A 457 -8.52 -1.30 37.52
CA VAL A 457 -8.58 -2.68 38.00
C VAL A 457 -9.57 -2.71 39.16
N THR A 458 -10.66 -3.45 39.02
CA THR A 458 -11.48 -3.85 40.17
C THR A 458 -11.38 -5.35 40.34
N ASP A 459 -10.57 -5.76 41.31
CA ASP A 459 -10.66 -7.05 41.98
C ASP A 459 -12.00 -7.13 42.73
N GLN A 460 -12.83 -8.12 42.41
CA GLN A 460 -13.68 -8.76 43.41
C GLN A 460 -13.85 -10.24 43.10
N GLU A 461 -13.34 -11.06 44.03
CA GLU A 461 -13.54 -12.50 44.12
C GLU A 461 -14.98 -12.89 44.47
N SER A 462 -15.39 -14.01 43.87
CA SER A 462 -16.23 -15.09 44.40
C SER A 462 -17.70 -14.81 44.78
N ALA A 463 -18.62 -15.47 44.07
CA ALA A 463 -19.48 -16.51 44.63
C ALA A 463 -20.32 -17.15 43.52
N GLY A 464 -20.51 -18.48 43.58
CA GLY A 464 -21.38 -19.25 42.68
C GLY A 464 -22.81 -18.73 42.66
N THR A 465 -23.63 -19.10 41.68
CA THR A 465 -24.45 -20.32 41.76
C THR A 465 -25.13 -20.55 40.41
N THR A 466 -25.46 -21.82 40.17
CA THR A 466 -26.16 -22.51 39.08
C THR A 466 -27.46 -21.92 38.52
N ALA A 467 -27.68 -22.19 37.21
CA ALA A 467 -28.96 -22.49 36.51
C ALA A 467 -29.98 -21.32 36.38
N GLU A 468 -30.86 -21.17 35.39
CA GLU A 468 -31.52 -22.06 34.41
C GLU A 468 -31.89 -21.30 33.11
N ARG A 469 -32.17 -22.11 32.08
CA ARG A 469 -33.08 -21.92 30.94
C ARG A 469 -33.99 -20.68 30.93
N ASN A 470 -33.95 -19.91 29.84
CA ASN A 470 -34.93 -19.95 28.74
C ASN A 470 -34.48 -19.08 27.57
#